data_AF-A0A3N7H1U4-F1
#
_entry.id   AF-A0A3N7H1U4-F1
#
_cell.length_a   1.000
_cell.length_b   1.000
_cell.length_c   1.000
_cell.angle_alpha   90.00
_cell.angle_beta   90.00
_cell.angle_gamma   90.00
#
_symmetry.space_group_name_H-M   'P 1'
#
loop_
_entity.id
_entity.type
_entity.pdbx_description
1 polymer ?
#
loop_
_entity_poly.entity_id
_entity_poly.type
_entity_poly.pdbx_seq_one_letter_code
_entity_poly.pdbx_strand_id
1 'polypeptide(L)'
;MYTIPFPLQPSAPRQPRADFSFPFVPVAVSALAFLFIHSGPLLRWLDPTAAAVDIGAISIVLLALAAVASFIAVSRWLLGLLWPVLRDYQRYHLSNNFKSLQPWQKISFYLVIFFGLLYAFVCSLAAVS
;
A
#
# COMPACT_ATOMS: atom_id res chain seq x y z
N MET A 1 -18.37 21.05 55.82
CA MET A 1 -18.29 20.00 54.78
C MET A 1 -17.94 20.67 53.47
N TYR A 2 -16.67 20.64 53.07
CA TYR A 2 -16.22 21.14 51.76
C TYR A 2 -16.11 19.96 50.81
N THR A 3 -16.95 19.90 49.78
CA THR A 3 -16.84 18.92 48.68
C THR A 3 -15.83 19.47 47.67
N ILE A 4 -14.69 18.80 47.53
CA ILE A 4 -13.71 19.10 46.47
C ILE A 4 -14.37 18.73 45.12
N PRO A 5 -14.44 19.64 44.14
CA PRO A 5 -14.95 19.29 42.82
C PRO A 5 -13.95 18.35 42.13
N PHE A 6 -14.48 17.28 41.55
CA PHE A 6 -13.73 16.30 40.76
C PHE A 6 -12.95 17.02 39.64
N PRO A 7 -11.63 16.78 39.46
CA PRO A 7 -10.89 17.41 38.38
C PRO A 7 -11.45 16.93 37.04
N LEU A 8 -11.84 17.88 36.18
CA LEU A 8 -12.29 17.60 34.82
C LEU A 8 -11.18 16.82 34.10
N GLN A 9 -11.43 15.54 33.85
CA GLN A 9 -10.52 14.68 33.11
C GLN A 9 -10.28 15.30 31.73
N PRO A 10 -9.03 15.58 31.31
CA PRO A 10 -8.78 16.20 30.02
C PRO A 10 -9.35 15.30 28.94
N SER A 11 -10.28 15.82 28.14
CA SER A 11 -10.81 15.11 26.98
C SER A 11 -9.63 14.71 26.09
N ALA A 12 -9.43 13.40 25.93
CA ALA A 12 -8.34 12.87 25.11
C ALA A 12 -8.37 13.55 23.73
N PRO A 13 -7.23 14.06 23.23
CA PRO A 13 -7.21 14.76 21.95
C PRO A 13 -7.76 13.84 20.87
N ARG A 14 -8.79 14.31 20.14
CA ARG A 14 -9.40 13.59 19.03
C ARG A 14 -8.29 13.32 18.00
N GLN A 15 -7.77 12.09 18.02
CA GLN A 15 -6.72 11.67 17.12
C GLN A 15 -7.24 11.80 15.69
N PRO A 16 -6.50 12.44 14.77
CA PRO A 16 -6.88 12.44 13.37
C PRO A 16 -7.00 10.97 12.95
N ARG A 17 -8.21 10.60 12.55
CA ARG A 17 -8.46 9.32 11.93
C ARG A 17 -7.62 9.38 10.66
N ALA A 18 -6.54 8.60 10.62
CA ALA A 18 -5.73 8.49 9.43
C ALA A 18 -6.60 7.68 8.46
N ASP A 19 -7.44 8.41 7.74
CA ASP A 19 -8.40 7.88 6.81
C ASP A 19 -7.61 7.40 5.59
N PHE A 20 -7.01 6.21 5.72
CA PHE A 20 -6.19 5.62 4.66
C PHE A 20 -7.01 5.19 3.42
N SER A 21 -8.34 5.36 3.47
CA SER A 21 -9.28 5.08 2.38
C SER A 21 -9.26 6.20 1.33
N PHE A 22 -8.17 6.25 0.55
CA PHE A 22 -8.17 6.98 -0.71
C PHE A 22 -8.46 5.98 -1.84
N PRO A 23 -9.70 5.89 -2.35
CA PRO A 23 -10.08 4.91 -3.39
C PRO A 23 -9.33 5.11 -4.71
N PHE A 24 -8.61 6.23 -4.86
CA PHE A 24 -7.91 6.60 -6.08
C PHE A 24 -6.82 5.61 -6.50
N VAL A 25 -6.11 4.98 -5.56
CA VAL A 25 -5.03 4.03 -5.89
C VAL A 25 -5.57 2.72 -6.50
N PRO A 26 -6.51 2.00 -5.86
CA PRO A 26 -7.07 0.80 -6.48
C PRO A 26 -7.83 1.11 -7.79
N VAL A 27 -8.52 2.26 -7.88
CA VAL A 27 -9.16 2.70 -9.13
C VAL A 27 -8.13 2.93 -10.23
N ALA A 28 -6.99 3.56 -9.93
CA ALA A 28 -5.91 3.76 -10.89
C ALA A 28 -5.29 2.43 -11.35
N VAL A 29 -5.11 1.47 -10.44
CA VAL A 29 -4.64 0.11 -10.77
C VAL A 29 -5.62 -0.58 -11.72
N SER A 30 -6.92 -0.53 -11.43
CA SER A 30 -7.95 -1.10 -12.30
C SER A 30 -8.00 -0.44 -13.68
N ALA A 31 -7.86 0.89 -13.74
CA ALA A 31 -7.83 1.63 -15.01
C ALA A 31 -6.59 1.28 -15.84
N LEU A 32 -5.42 1.20 -15.22
CA LEU A 32 -4.17 0.82 -15.90
C LEU A 32 -4.21 -0.62 -16.41
N ALA A 33 -4.77 -1.55 -15.63
CA ALA A 33 -4.96 -2.94 -16.06
C ALA A 33 -5.91 -3.04 -17.25
N PHE A 34 -7.02 -2.30 -17.23
CA PHE A 34 -7.95 -2.23 -18.36
C PHE A 34 -7.25 -1.70 -19.63
N LEU A 35 -6.47 -0.61 -19.49
CA LEU A 35 -5.75 -0.02 -20.61
C LEU A 35 -4.66 -0.95 -21.17
N PHE A 36 -4.02 -1.72 -20.30
CA PHE A 36 -3.05 -2.75 -20.69
C PHE A 36 -3.70 -3.89 -21.48
N ILE A 37 -4.83 -4.44 -21.00
CA ILE A 37 -5.56 -5.53 -21.68
C ILE A 37 -6.05 -5.08 -23.06
N HIS A 38 -6.47 -3.82 -23.18
CA HIS A 38 -7.03 -3.27 -24.42
C HIS A 38 -6.00 -2.50 -25.27
N SER A 39 -4.72 -2.46 -24.90
CA SER A 39 -3.70 -1.66 -25.58
C SER A 39 -3.58 -2.03 -27.07
N GLY A 40 -3.59 -3.32 -27.40
CA GLY A 40 -3.48 -3.83 -28.77
C GLY A 40 -4.65 -3.45 -29.68
N PRO A 41 -5.91 -3.79 -29.30
CA PRO A 41 -7.08 -3.38 -30.06
C PRO A 41 -7.22 -1.86 -30.19
N LEU A 42 -6.95 -1.10 -29.11
CA LEU A 42 -7.04 0.36 -29.12
C LEU A 42 -6.02 0.98 -30.07
N LEU A 43 -4.77 0.49 -30.08
CA LEU A 43 -3.75 0.97 -31.00
C LEU A 43 -4.09 0.64 -32.45
N ARG A 44 -4.58 -0.58 -32.74
CA ARG A 44 -4.99 -0.96 -34.10
C ARG A 44 -6.21 -0.18 -34.61
N TRP A 45 -7.03 0.34 -33.69
CA TRP A 45 -8.17 1.17 -34.04
C TRP A 45 -7.76 2.61 -34.37
N LEU A 46 -6.74 3.14 -33.68
CA LEU A 46 -6.15 4.45 -33.94
C LEU A 46 -5.25 4.44 -35.18
N ASP A 47 -4.43 3.40 -35.34
CA ASP A 47 -3.53 3.20 -36.46
C ASP A 47 -3.53 1.72 -36.87
N PRO A 48 -4.24 1.37 -37.96
CA PRO A 48 -4.27 0.01 -38.49
C PRO A 48 -2.89 -0.51 -38.94
N THR A 49 -1.93 0.39 -39.20
CA THR A 49 -0.56 0.07 -39.62
C THR A 49 0.43 -0.02 -38.46
N ALA A 50 0.00 0.22 -37.21
CA ALA A 50 0.85 0.10 -36.03
C ALA A 50 1.53 -1.28 -35.98
N ALA A 51 2.86 -1.28 -35.89
CA ALA A 51 3.61 -2.51 -35.84
C ALA A 51 3.38 -3.20 -34.47
N ALA A 52 3.50 -4.53 -34.45
CA ALA A 52 3.43 -5.29 -33.20
C ALA A 52 4.46 -4.83 -32.16
N VAL A 53 5.60 -4.27 -32.62
CA VAL A 53 6.64 -3.68 -31.77
C VAL A 53 6.14 -2.44 -31.02
N ASP A 54 5.36 -1.58 -31.66
CA ASP A 54 4.86 -0.33 -31.06
C ASP A 54 3.81 -0.64 -29.99
N ILE A 55 2.97 -1.63 -30.25
CA ILE A 55 1.98 -2.16 -29.30
C ILE A 55 2.69 -2.77 -28.07
N GLY A 56 3.76 -3.53 -28.31
CA GLY A 56 4.57 -4.12 -27.24
C GLY A 56 5.23 -3.05 -26.36
N ALA A 57 5.80 -2.01 -26.95
CA ALA A 57 6.47 -0.94 -26.21
C ALA A 57 5.50 -0.20 -25.27
N ILE A 58 4.31 0.18 -25.75
CA ILE A 58 3.29 0.85 -24.92
C ILE A 58 2.78 -0.08 -23.82
N SER A 59 2.63 -1.38 -24.12
CA SER A 59 2.19 -2.37 -23.13
C SER A 59 3.20 -2.56 -22.00
N ILE A 60 4.51 -2.57 -22.29
CA ILE A 60 5.56 -2.64 -21.27
C ILE A 60 5.52 -1.42 -20.35
N VAL A 61 5.31 -0.22 -20.90
CA VAL A 61 5.19 1.01 -20.10
C VAL A 61 3.95 0.99 -19.22
N LEU A 62 2.80 0.57 -19.76
CA LEU A 62 1.56 0.42 -18.99
C LEU A 62 1.70 -0.64 -17.89
N LEU A 63 2.41 -1.73 -18.16
CA LEU A 63 2.70 -2.77 -17.18
C LEU A 63 3.58 -2.27 -16.04
N ALA A 64 4.65 -1.53 -16.35
CA ALA A 64 5.50 -0.93 -15.33
C ALA A 64 4.72 0.03 -14.42
N LEU A 65 3.83 0.85 -15.00
CA LEU A 65 2.96 1.74 -14.25
C LEU A 65 1.97 0.97 -13.37
N ALA A 66 1.35 -0.09 -13.90
CA ALA A 66 0.43 -0.94 -13.14
C ALA A 66 1.13 -1.64 -11.96
N ALA A 67 2.36 -2.12 -12.16
CA ALA A 67 3.16 -2.76 -11.13
C ALA A 67 3.57 -1.79 -10.01
N VAL A 68 3.96 -0.56 -10.35
CA VAL A 68 4.26 0.47 -9.33
C VAL A 68 3.01 0.87 -8.58
N ALA A 69 1.88 1.05 -9.27
CA ALA A 69 0.61 1.40 -8.65
C ALA A 69 0.10 0.29 -7.71
N SER A 70 0.21 -0.99 -8.13
CA SER A 70 -0.16 -2.15 -7.30
C SER A 70 0.73 -2.25 -6.07
N PHE A 71 2.04 -2.03 -6.22
CA PHE A 71 3.00 -1.98 -5.12
C PHE A 71 2.64 -0.92 -4.07
N ILE A 72 2.30 0.30 -4.52
CA ILE A 72 1.86 1.38 -3.62
C ILE A 72 0.55 1.00 -2.94
N ALA A 73 -0.41 0.40 -3.66
CA ALA A 73 -1.69 -0.03 -3.11
C ALA A 73 -1.50 -1.06 -1.99
N VAL A 74 -0.71 -2.11 -2.25
CA VAL A 74 -0.43 -3.18 -1.28
C VAL A 74 0.36 -2.63 -0.09
N SER A 75 1.37 -1.79 -0.32
CA SER A 75 2.16 -1.17 0.75
C SER A 75 1.27 -0.33 1.68
N ARG A 76 0.34 0.45 1.12
CA ARG A 76 -0.60 1.25 1.91
C ARG A 76 -1.64 0.40 2.63
N TRP A 77 -2.13 -0.66 1.99
CA TRP A 77 -3.04 -1.62 2.62
C TRP A 77 -2.38 -2.32 3.81
N LEU A 78 -1.15 -2.81 3.61
CA LEU A 78 -0.34 -3.43 4.66
C LEU A 78 -0.04 -2.45 5.79
N LEU A 79 0.29 -1.20 5.47
CA LEU A 79 0.48 -0.15 6.47
C LEU A 79 -0.81 0.11 7.24
N GLY A 80 -1.97 0.15 6.57
CA GLY A 80 -3.28 0.29 7.21
C GLY A 80 -3.62 -0.85 8.16
N LEU A 81 -3.23 -2.09 7.84
CA LEU A 81 -3.38 -3.26 8.71
C LEU A 81 -2.42 -3.24 9.91
N LEU A 82 -1.17 -2.89 9.68
CA LEU A 82 -0.14 -2.85 10.74
C LEU A 82 -0.33 -1.66 11.67
N TRP A 83 -0.72 -0.50 11.16
CA TRP A 83 -0.77 0.76 11.90
C TRP A 83 -1.62 0.73 13.17
N PRO A 84 -2.83 0.15 13.25
CA PRO A 84 -3.58 0.08 14.51
C PRO A 84 -2.83 -0.76 15.57
N VAL A 85 -2.31 -1.93 15.20
CA VAL A 85 -1.53 -2.80 16.10
C VAL A 85 -0.26 -2.09 16.56
N LEU A 86 0.43 -1.44 15.63
CA LEU A 86 1.67 -0.73 15.90
C LEU A 86 1.43 0.51 16.76
N ARG A 87 0.31 1.23 16.58
CA ARG A 87 -0.04 2.45 17.33
C ARG A 87 -0.38 2.15 18.79
N ASP A 88 -1.13 1.09 19.04
CA ASP A 88 -1.43 0.63 20.41
C ASP A 88 -0.15 0.13 21.09
N TYR A 89 0.68 -0.64 20.37
CA TYR A 89 1.99 -1.04 20.87
C TYR A 89 2.92 0.16 21.12
N GLN A 90 2.85 1.20 20.26
CA GLN A 90 3.61 2.45 20.37
C GLN A 90 3.35 3.17 21.69
N ARG A 91 2.07 3.30 22.04
CA ARG A 91 1.64 4.09 23.20
C ARG A 91 1.88 3.39 24.53
N TYR A 92 1.62 2.09 24.60
CA TYR A 92 1.60 1.38 25.89
C TYR A 92 2.88 0.61 26.19
N HIS A 93 3.65 0.21 25.16
CA HIS A 93 4.72 -0.76 25.34
C HIS A 93 6.05 -0.32 24.75
N LEU A 94 6.11 0.74 23.94
CA LEU A 94 7.29 1.04 23.15
C LEU A 94 8.43 1.67 23.96
N SER A 95 8.17 2.53 24.95
CA SER A 95 9.24 3.14 25.77
C SER A 95 10.06 2.10 26.56
N ASN A 96 9.41 1.03 27.04
CA ASN A 96 10.07 -0.03 27.79
C ASN A 96 10.55 -1.20 26.90
N ASN A 97 9.80 -1.58 25.85
CA ASN A 97 10.16 -2.74 25.02
C ASN A 97 11.14 -2.41 23.87
N PHE A 98 11.24 -1.18 23.36
CA PHE A 98 12.24 -0.89 22.30
C PHE A 98 13.69 -1.01 22.76
N LYS A 99 13.93 -0.87 24.08
CA LYS A 99 15.21 -1.16 24.72
C LYS A 99 15.45 -2.66 24.94
N SER A 100 14.41 -3.50 24.96
CA SER A 100 14.53 -4.95 25.23
C SER A 100 14.26 -5.85 24.01
N LEU A 101 13.72 -5.31 22.92
CA LEU A 101 13.45 -6.05 21.69
C LEU A 101 14.76 -6.45 21.01
N GLN A 102 14.93 -7.76 20.81
CA GLN A 102 16.13 -8.30 20.19
C GLN A 102 16.26 -7.84 18.72
N PRO A 103 17.47 -7.51 18.24
CA PRO A 103 17.70 -7.04 16.87
C PRO A 103 17.09 -7.94 15.78
N TRP A 104 17.11 -9.25 16.01
CA TRP A 104 16.55 -10.27 15.14
C TRP A 104 15.04 -10.12 14.88
N GLN A 105 14.23 -9.71 15.86
CA GLN A 105 12.79 -9.53 15.68
C GLN A 105 12.48 -8.30 14.82
N LYS A 106 13.29 -7.25 14.94
CA LYS A 106 13.20 -6.08 14.06
C LYS A 106 13.52 -6.46 12.62
N ILE A 107 14.58 -7.25 12.42
CA ILE A 107 14.99 -7.75 11.09
C ILE A 107 13.91 -8.63 10.46
N SER A 108 13.34 -9.58 11.22
CA SER A 108 12.26 -10.44 10.71
C SER A 108 11.05 -9.65 10.24
N PHE A 109 10.68 -8.58 10.96
CA PHE A 109 9.56 -7.73 10.56
C PHE A 109 9.80 -7.01 9.23
N TYR A 110 10.99 -6.41 9.04
CA TYR A 110 11.37 -5.83 7.76
C TYR A 110 11.43 -6.86 6.64
N LEU A 111 11.90 -8.07 6.95
CA LEU A 111 12.03 -9.15 5.99
C LEU A 111 10.67 -9.67 5.52
N VAL A 112 9.68 -9.84 6.41
CA VAL A 112 8.31 -10.22 6.02
C VAL A 112 7.67 -9.15 5.13
N ILE A 113 7.84 -7.87 5.46
CA ILE A 113 7.34 -6.77 4.61
C ILE A 113 8.00 -6.83 3.22
N PHE A 114 9.32 -7.01 3.17
CA PHE A 114 10.08 -7.11 1.93
C PHE A 114 9.65 -8.31 1.07
N PHE A 115 9.51 -9.50 1.67
CA PHE A 115 9.05 -10.70 0.96
C PHE A 115 7.58 -10.56 0.51
N GLY A 116 6.72 -9.91 1.30
CA GLY A 116 5.35 -9.60 0.88
C GLY A 116 5.31 -8.66 -0.35
N LEU A 117 6.18 -7.64 -0.37
CA LEU A 117 6.36 -6.76 -1.52
C LEU A 117 6.88 -7.51 -2.76
N LEU A 118 7.88 -8.38 -2.56
CA LEU A 118 8.47 -9.18 -3.62
C LEU A 118 7.45 -10.19 -4.18
N TYR A 119 6.64 -10.81 -3.31
CA TYR A 119 5.56 -11.70 -3.71
C TYR A 119 4.48 -10.97 -4.51
N ALA A 120 4.06 -9.79 -4.07
CA ALA A 120 3.09 -8.97 -4.81
C ALA A 120 3.62 -8.55 -6.21
N PHE A 121 4.91 -8.24 -6.31
CA PHE A 121 5.57 -7.97 -7.58
C PHE A 121 5.57 -9.19 -8.51
N VAL A 122 5.93 -10.37 -7.99
CA VAL A 122 5.91 -11.63 -8.74
C VAL A 122 4.50 -12.00 -9.19
N CYS A 123 3.48 -11.88 -8.33
CA CYS A 123 2.09 -12.10 -8.71
C CYS A 123 1.60 -11.13 -9.79
N SER A 124 2.03 -9.86 -9.74
CA SER A 124 1.69 -8.88 -10.78
C SER A 124 2.30 -9.25 -12.13
N LEU A 125 3.52 -9.79 -12.12
CA LEU A 125 4.20 -10.29 -13.32
C LEU A 125 3.54 -11.58 -13.84
N ALA A 126 3.21 -12.51 -12.95
CA ALA A 126 2.60 -13.80 -13.25
C ALA A 126 1.15 -13.70 -13.73
N ALA A 127 0.39 -12.70 -13.29
CA ALA A 127 -0.96 -12.46 -13.80
C ALA A 127 -0.99 -11.95 -15.25
N VAL A 128 0.17 -11.54 -15.78
CA VAL A 128 0.32 -10.91 -17.09
C VAL A 128 1.09 -11.79 -18.08
N SER A 129 1.95 -12.69 -17.59
CA SER A 129 2.63 -13.73 -18.40
C SER A 129 1.70 -14.87 -18.76
#